data_AF-A9D9G6-F1
#
_entry.id   AF-A9D9G6-F1
#
_cell.length_a   1.000
_cell.length_b   1.000
_cell.length_c   1.000
_cell.angle_alpha   90.00
_cell.angle_beta   90.00
_cell.angle_gamma   90.00
#
_symmetry.space_group_name_H-M   'P 1'
#
loop_
_entity.id
_entity.type
_entity.pdbx_description
1 polymer ?
#
loop_
_entity_poly.entity_id
_entity_poly.type
_entity_poly.pdbx_seq_one_letter_code
_entity_poly.pdbx_strand_id
1 'polypeptide(L)'
;MLCTHCSKTFGVNAVKNQRGKGLNAQIQCPHCDAWLGKNPILTRLKIAAFYSGGAALVYGYFEPEMGNLTTPLAIVAVIVLLVSHMMDHLRVTQAPEVKEVDDSEHRQKYR
;
A
#
# COMPACT_ATOMS: atom_id res chain seq x y z
N MET A 1 0.26 11.50 -0.29
CA MET A 1 -0.51 10.26 0.00
C MET A 1 -1.98 10.60 -0.06
N LEU A 2 -2.85 9.67 -0.50
CA LEU A 2 -4.31 9.88 -0.57
C LEU A 2 -4.99 9.01 0.48
N CYS A 3 -5.90 9.57 1.27
CA CYS A 3 -6.74 8.79 2.17
C CYS A 3 -7.90 8.16 1.38
N THR A 4 -8.09 6.84 1.47
CA THR A 4 -9.22 6.14 0.82
C THR A 4 -10.56 6.33 1.53
N HIS A 5 -10.58 6.86 2.76
CA HIS A 5 -11.80 7.20 3.48
C HIS A 5 -12.31 8.62 3.16
N CYS A 6 -11.47 9.63 3.34
CA CYS A 6 -11.87 11.03 3.18
C CYS A 6 -11.48 11.66 1.83
N SER A 7 -10.83 10.88 0.94
CA SER A 7 -10.34 11.30 -0.38
C SER A 7 -9.47 12.56 -0.42
N LYS A 8 -8.98 13.02 0.75
CA LYS A 8 -8.03 14.14 0.86
C LYS A 8 -6.60 13.66 0.72
N THR A 9 -5.78 14.46 0.04
CA THR A 9 -4.34 14.26 -0.05
C THR A 9 -3.65 14.86 1.17
N PHE A 10 -2.64 14.17 1.69
CA PHE A 10 -1.82 14.65 2.80
C PHE A 10 -0.35 14.28 2.60
N GLY A 11 0.53 15.14 3.09
CA GLY A 11 1.98 14.93 3.07
C GLY A 11 2.44 14.03 4.22
N VAL A 12 3.62 13.42 4.08
CA VAL A 12 4.22 12.58 5.14
C VAL A 12 4.49 13.40 6.40
N ASN A 13 4.84 14.68 6.26
CA ASN A 13 5.12 15.60 7.38
C ASN A 13 3.88 15.90 8.24
N ALA A 14 2.67 15.69 7.71
CA ALA A 14 1.42 15.94 8.45
C ALA A 14 1.00 14.73 9.31
N VAL A 15 1.69 13.59 9.20
CA VAL A 15 1.40 12.39 9.97
C VAL A 15 1.93 12.57 11.39
N LYS A 16 1.02 12.62 12.37
CA LYS A 16 1.39 12.71 13.79
C LYS A 16 1.59 11.33 14.43
N ASN A 17 0.81 10.34 14.01
CA ASN A 17 0.78 9.02 14.62
C ASN A 17 1.06 7.94 13.56
N GLN A 18 2.03 7.08 13.86
CA GLN A 18 2.37 5.90 13.07
C GLN A 18 2.36 4.68 13.99
N ARG A 19 1.79 3.57 13.53
CA ARG A 19 1.66 2.33 14.28
C ARG A 19 2.25 1.16 13.48
N GLY A 20 2.82 0.18 14.17
CA GLY A 20 3.45 -0.98 13.53
C GLY A 20 4.91 -0.72 13.13
N LYS A 21 5.58 -1.77 12.65
CA LYS A 21 6.99 -1.74 12.23
C LYS A 21 7.17 -2.35 10.85
N GLY A 22 8.13 -1.81 10.08
CA GLY A 22 8.50 -2.32 8.76
C GLY A 22 7.35 -2.26 7.75
N LEU A 23 7.11 -3.37 7.06
CA LEU A 23 6.14 -3.47 5.95
C LEU A 23 4.66 -3.46 6.41
N ASN A 24 4.41 -3.61 7.72
CA ASN A 24 3.09 -3.53 8.33
C ASN A 24 2.83 -2.15 8.98
N ALA A 25 3.62 -1.14 8.62
CA ALA A 25 3.41 0.21 9.11
C ALA A 25 2.04 0.73 8.67
N GLN A 26 1.29 1.24 9.64
CA GLN A 26 0.02 1.91 9.49
C GLN A 26 0.20 3.39 9.87
N ILE A 27 -0.48 4.25 9.13
CA ILE A 27 -0.38 5.70 9.21
C ILE A 27 -1.77 6.22 9.55
N GLN A 28 -1.87 7.11 10.53
CA GLN A 28 -3.13 7.77 10.81
C GLN A 28 -3.33 8.97 9.87
N CYS A 29 -4.52 9.08 9.27
CA CYS A 29 -4.88 10.25 8.46
C CYS A 29 -5.08 11.48 9.38
N PRO A 30 -4.41 12.62 9.13
CA PRO A 30 -4.54 13.81 9.97
C PRO A 30 -5.90 14.54 9.85
N HIS A 31 -6.75 14.14 8.91
CA HIS A 31 -8.03 14.82 8.64
C HIS A 31 -9.24 14.06 9.16
N CYS A 32 -9.23 12.74 9.06
CA CYS A 32 -10.35 11.89 9.48
C CYS A 32 -9.97 10.90 10.55
N ASP A 33 -8.72 10.92 11.05
CA ASP A 33 -8.20 10.03 12.08
C ASP A 33 -8.28 8.52 11.77
N ALA A 34 -8.64 8.16 10.54
CA ALA A 34 -8.67 6.78 10.06
C ALA A 34 -7.25 6.19 9.95
N TRP A 35 -7.11 4.91 10.33
CA TRP A 35 -5.86 4.19 10.15
C TRP A 35 -5.77 3.63 8.75
N LEU A 36 -4.67 3.94 8.07
CA LEU A 36 -4.37 3.54 6.70
C LEU A 36 -3.15 2.61 6.70
N GLY A 37 -3.25 1.47 6.04
CA GLY A 37 -2.17 0.51 5.89
C GLY A 37 -1.97 0.11 4.44
N LYS A 38 -0.76 -0.39 4.14
CA LYS A 38 -0.46 -1.07 2.88
C LYS A 38 -0.58 -2.58 3.05
N ASN A 39 -0.78 -3.30 1.95
CA ASN A 39 -0.72 -4.75 1.99
C ASN A 39 0.75 -5.20 2.03
N PRO A 40 1.20 -5.87 3.12
CA PRO A 40 2.59 -6.31 3.25
C PRO A 40 2.97 -7.34 2.19
N ILE A 41 2.02 -8.17 1.74
CA ILE A 41 2.26 -9.22 0.74
C ILE A 41 2.60 -8.57 -0.61
N LEU A 42 1.80 -7.61 -1.06
CA LEU A 42 2.05 -6.88 -2.32
C LEU A 42 3.37 -6.12 -2.28
N THR A 43 3.73 -5.55 -1.13
CA THR A 43 4.99 -4.85 -0.97
C THR A 43 6.18 -5.80 -1.05
N ARG A 44 6.09 -6.98 -0.42
CA ARG A 44 7.11 -8.05 -0.54
C ARG A 44 7.23 -8.57 -1.97
N LEU A 45 6.10 -8.78 -2.64
CA LEU A 45 6.07 -9.27 -4.03
C LEU A 45 6.73 -8.26 -4.97
N LYS A 46 6.44 -6.96 -4.80
CA LYS A 46 7.10 -5.88 -5.54
C LYS A 46 8.62 -5.92 -5.36
N ILE A 47 9.09 -6.06 -4.12
CA ILE A 47 10.52 -6.12 -3.80
C ILE A 47 11.16 -7.37 -4.42
N ALA A 48 10.53 -8.54 -4.24
CA ALA A 48 11.02 -9.80 -4.79
C ALA A 48 11.12 -9.75 -6.32
N ALA A 49 10.09 -9.22 -6.99
CA ALA A 49 10.06 -9.06 -8.45
C ALA A 49 11.13 -8.08 -8.95
N PHE A 50 11.39 -6.99 -8.23
CA PHE A 50 12.45 -6.06 -8.58
C PHE A 50 13.84 -6.74 -8.57
N TYR A 51 14.14 -7.46 -7.48
CA TYR A 51 15.44 -8.12 -7.35
C TYR A 51 15.59 -9.34 -8.27
N SER A 52 14.55 -10.15 -8.44
CA SER A 52 14.61 -11.30 -9.34
C SER A 52 14.72 -10.88 -10.81
N GLY A 53 13.99 -9.83 -11.22
CA GLY A 53 14.08 -9.28 -12.57
C GLY A 53 15.46 -8.69 -12.87
N GLY A 54 16.00 -7.90 -11.94
CA GLY A 54 17.35 -7.36 -12.06
C GLY A 54 18.42 -8.46 -12.13
N ALA A 55 18.34 -9.46 -11.25
CA ALA A 55 19.25 -10.59 -11.25
C ALA A 55 19.15 -11.42 -12.55
N ALA A 56 17.95 -11.64 -13.07
CA ALA A 56 17.75 -12.37 -14.33
C ALA A 56 18.37 -11.64 -15.53
N LEU A 57 18.24 -10.31 -15.60
CA LEU A 57 18.86 -9.51 -16.66
C LEU A 57 20.39 -9.51 -16.55
N VAL A 58 20.93 -9.33 -15.36
CA VAL A 58 22.38 -9.37 -15.12
C VAL A 58 22.94 -10.74 -15.48
N TYR A 59 22.30 -11.82 -15.00
CA TYR A 59 22.75 -13.18 -15.27
C TYR A 59 22.65 -13.53 -16.76
N GLY A 60 21.55 -13.18 -17.42
CA GLY A 60 21.38 -13.40 -18.86
C GLY A 60 22.36 -12.60 -19.73
N TYR A 61 22.90 -11.49 -19.21
CA TYR A 61 23.96 -10.75 -19.89
C TYR A 61 25.31 -11.47 -19.84
N PHE A 62 25.65 -12.11 -18.71
CA PHE A 62 26.90 -12.86 -18.58
C PHE A 62 26.83 -14.25 -19.26
N GLU A 63 25.68 -14.89 -19.22
CA GLU A 63 25.47 -16.25 -19.77
C GLU A 63 24.36 -16.24 -20.84
N PRO A 64 24.67 -15.85 -22.08
CA PRO A 64 23.68 -15.70 -23.15
C PRO A 64 23.02 -17.03 -23.56
N GLU A 65 23.68 -18.17 -23.33
CA GLU A 65 23.10 -19.51 -23.58
C GLU A 65 21.84 -19.77 -22.73
N MET A 66 21.76 -19.16 -21.55
CA MET A 66 20.61 -19.26 -20.66
C MET A 66 19.50 -18.25 -20.97
N GLY A 67 19.63 -17.49 -22.07
CA GLY A 67 18.69 -16.46 -22.50
C GLY A 67 17.24 -16.93 -22.61
N ASN A 68 17.03 -18.18 -23.01
CA ASN A 68 15.70 -18.78 -23.14
C ASN A 68 14.95 -18.91 -21.80
N LEU A 69 15.67 -18.91 -20.68
CA LEU A 69 15.09 -18.97 -19.33
C LEU A 69 15.10 -17.61 -18.63
N THR A 70 16.20 -16.85 -18.75
CA THR A 70 16.36 -15.55 -18.08
C THR A 70 15.43 -14.48 -18.65
N THR A 71 15.21 -14.48 -19.96
CA THR A 71 14.33 -13.52 -20.64
C THR A 71 12.86 -13.63 -20.19
N PRO A 72 12.19 -14.80 -20.25
CA PRO A 72 10.80 -14.89 -19.77
C PRO A 72 10.68 -14.62 -18.27
N LEU A 73 11.69 -15.01 -17.47
CA LEU A 73 11.73 -14.72 -16.04
C LEU A 73 11.77 -13.20 -15.79
N ALA A 74 12.61 -12.47 -16.52
CA ALA A 74 12.70 -11.01 -16.43
C ALA A 74 11.38 -10.34 -16.86
N ILE A 75 10.74 -10.80 -17.93
CA ILE A 75 9.44 -10.28 -18.40
C ILE A 75 8.37 -10.44 -17.32
N VAL A 76 8.23 -11.65 -16.76
CA VAL A 76 7.26 -11.93 -15.70
C VAL A 76 7.55 -11.06 -14.47
N ALA A 77 8.83 -10.92 -14.09
CA ALA A 77 9.23 -10.07 -12.97
C ALA A 77 8.82 -8.61 -13.18
N VAL A 78 9.01 -8.06 -14.39
CA VAL A 78 8.58 -6.68 -14.72
C VAL A 78 7.06 -6.52 -14.66
N ILE A 79 6.30 -7.47 -15.20
CA ILE A 79 4.83 -7.44 -15.15
C ILE A 79 4.35 -7.43 -13.69
N VAL A 80 4.86 -8.35 -12.87
CA VAL A 80 4.51 -8.45 -11.45
C VAL A 80 4.91 -7.17 -10.70
N LEU A 81 6.06 -6.58 -11.01
CA LEU A 81 6.52 -5.33 -10.43
C LEU A 81 5.54 -4.19 -10.71
N LEU A 82 5.14 -4.02 -11.97
CA LEU A 82 4.24 -2.95 -12.41
C LEU A 82 2.85 -3.10 -11.78
N VAL A 83 2.26 -4.30 -11.84
CA VAL A 83 0.95 -4.56 -11.26
C VAL A 83 0.97 -4.35 -9.74
N SER A 84 1.98 -4.89 -9.05
CA SER A 84 2.12 -4.72 -7.60
C SER A 84 2.33 -3.25 -7.22
N HIS A 85 3.04 -2.48 -8.04
CA HIS A 85 3.24 -1.06 -7.80
C HIS A 85 1.95 -0.25 -7.95
N MET A 86 1.16 -0.51 -8.99
CA MET A 86 -0.12 0.16 -9.20
C MET A 86 -1.12 -0.18 -8.09
N MET A 87 -1.14 -1.43 -7.62
CA MET A 87 -2.04 -1.88 -6.54
C MET A 87 -1.62 -1.41 -5.14
N ASP A 88 -0.45 -0.76 -4.99
CA ASP A 88 0.09 -0.29 -3.71
C ASP A 88 -0.57 1.02 -3.24
N HIS A 89 -1.89 0.97 -3.08
CA HIS A 89 -2.69 2.05 -2.51
C HIS A 89 -2.91 1.85 -1.00
N LEU A 90 -3.02 2.96 -0.28
CA LEU A 90 -3.34 2.96 1.15
C LEU A 90 -4.79 2.52 1.36
N ARG A 91 -5.00 1.42 2.07
CA ARG A 91 -6.33 0.91 2.42
C ARG A 91 -6.65 1.27 3.85
N VAL A 92 -7.91 1.57 4.13
CA VAL A 92 -8.40 1.76 5.51
C VAL A 92 -8.32 0.43 6.23
N THR A 93 -7.54 0.36 7.31
CA THR A 93 -7.43 -0.81 8.17
C THR A 93 -8.38 -0.71 9.36
N GLN A 94 -8.58 0.50 9.88
CA GLN A 94 -9.53 0.78 10.95
C GLN A 94 -10.26 2.08 10.64
N ALA A 95 -11.60 2.02 10.69
CA ALA A 95 -12.46 3.18 10.60
C ALA A 95 -12.21 4.12 11.80
N PRO A 96 -12.39 5.43 11.64
CA PRO A 96 -12.17 6.36 12.74
C PRO A 96 -13.15 6.12 13.87
N GLU A 97 -12.72 6.37 15.11
CA GLU A 97 -13.61 6.37 16.27
C GLU A 97 -14.63 7.49 16.08
N VAL A 98 -15.85 7.12 15.70
CA VAL A 98 -16.98 8.05 15.68
C VAL A 98 -17.21 8.44 17.14
N LYS A 99 -16.93 9.69 17.49
CA LYS A 99 -17.47 10.27 18.72
C LYS A 99 -18.98 10.20 18.57
N GLU A 100 -19.64 9.30 19.30
CA GLU A 100 -21.09 9.29 19.42
C GLU A 100 -21.50 10.66 19.97
N VAL A 101 -21.91 11.57 19.08
CA VAL A 101 -22.65 12.75 19.48
C VAL A 101 -24.05 12.23 19.76
N ASP A 102 -24.42 12.22 21.03
CA ASP A 102 -25.74 11.81 21.50
C ASP A 102 -26.82 12.75 20.95
N ASP A 103 -27.30 12.47 19.73
CA ASP A 103 -28.41 13.16 19.07
C ASP A 103 -29.79 12.76 19.65
N SER A 104 -29.86 12.42 20.94
CA SER A 104 -31.10 12.08 21.63
C SER A 104 -32.13 13.21 21.57
N GLU A 105 -31.70 14.48 21.64
CA GLU A 105 -32.60 15.64 21.49
C GLU A 105 -33.28 15.69 20.11
N HIS A 106 -32.59 15.28 19.04
CA HIS A 106 -33.12 15.35 17.69
C HIS A 106 -34.13 14.23 17.38
N ARG A 107 -34.02 13.07 18.04
CA ARG A 107 -34.96 11.94 17.90
C ARG A 107 -36.29 12.17 18.61
N GLN A 108 -36.30 12.99 19.66
CA GLN A 108 -37.53 13.28 20.41
C GLN A 108 -38.50 14.19 19.64
N LYS A 109 -38.03 14.93 18.62
CA LYS A 109 -38.87 15.84 17.82
C LYS A 109 -39.91 15.11 16.94
N TYR A 110 -39.75 13.81 16.71
CA TYR A 110 -40.65 12.99 15.88
C TYR A 110 -41.42 11.93 16.68
N ARG A 111 -41.37 11.98 18.02
CA ARG A 111 -42.11 11.08 18.90
C ARG A 111 -43.35 11.76 19.47
#